data_AF-A0A2U3B3M6-F1
#
_entry.id   AF-A0A2U3B3M6-F1
#
_cell.length_a   1.000
_cell.length_b   1.000
_cell.length_c   1.000
_cell.angle_alpha   90.00
_cell.angle_beta   90.00
_cell.angle_gamma   90.00
#
_symmetry.space_group_name_H-M   'P 1'
#
loop_
_entity.id
_entity.type
_entity.pdbx_description
1 polymer ?
#
loop_
_entity_poly.entity_id
_entity_poly.type
_entity_poly.pdbx_seq_one_letter_code
_entity_poly.pdbx_strand_id
1 'polypeptide(L)'
;MIKFFRKIRQNLIIENRTSKYFKYAIGEIVLVVIGILIALQINTWNENRKHALAEKEFFKSITKDLNQDLIFIKHVQASTKPKIEAYNLLNNKFLKDYDNNKTQIDSLMAIYLFSGQRTFYPVSGAFKSALAGNEINTYSQKNIIQNIIKLYGSNYGRLVDNGKIVDDRWSKLSENYIHNRRIKSFNNVNNASYTTMLDNLYFHYIQLNWYNKILDETEIEVNRLLKKLQ
;
A
#
# COMPACT_ATOMS: atom_id res chain seq x y z
N MET A 1 -40.06 21.64 32.64
CA MET A 1 -40.34 20.45 33.48
C MET A 1 -39.92 20.63 34.94
N ILE A 2 -38.72 21.12 35.26
CA ILE A 2 -38.25 21.32 36.66
C ILE A 2 -39.21 22.14 37.53
N LYS A 3 -39.84 23.21 37.01
CA LYS A 3 -40.77 24.05 37.80
C LYS A 3 -42.09 23.34 38.17
N PHE A 4 -42.55 22.39 37.36
CA PHE A 4 -43.79 21.66 37.59
C PHE A 4 -43.60 20.59 38.68
N PHE A 5 -42.56 19.78 38.56
CA PHE A 5 -42.18 18.80 39.59
C PHE A 5 -41.76 19.46 40.92
N ARG A 6 -41.13 20.65 40.87
CA ARG A 6 -40.80 21.44 42.06
C ARG A 6 -42.04 21.86 42.86
N LYS A 7 -43.12 22.27 42.18
CA LYS A 7 -44.36 22.74 42.83
C LYS A 7 -45.13 21.58 43.49
N ILE A 8 -45.11 20.41 42.86
CA ILE A 8 -45.69 19.17 43.42
C ILE A 8 -44.91 18.71 44.65
N ARG A 9 -43.57 18.76 44.63
CA ARG A 9 -42.72 18.45 45.79
C ARG A 9 -42.99 19.37 46.98
N GLN A 10 -43.11 20.68 46.73
CA GLN A 10 -43.40 21.66 47.79
C GLN A 10 -44.76 21.39 48.46
N ASN A 11 -45.81 21.10 47.67
CA ASN A 11 -47.13 20.80 48.22
C ASN A 11 -47.17 19.48 49.05
N LEU A 12 -46.42 18.45 48.66
CA LEU A 12 -46.37 17.17 49.39
C LEU A 12 -45.62 17.24 50.73
N ILE A 13 -44.66 18.16 50.88
CA ILE A 13 -43.95 18.42 52.13
C ILE A 13 -44.87 19.17 53.12
N ILE A 14 -45.66 20.14 52.63
CA ILE A 14 -46.60 20.93 53.44
C ILE A 14 -47.71 20.04 54.03
N GLU A 15 -48.09 18.95 53.36
CA GLU A 15 -49.12 18.02 53.83
C GLU A 15 -48.63 16.92 54.82
N ASN A 16 -47.40 16.97 55.36
CA ASN A 16 -46.83 15.92 56.24
C ASN A 16 -46.75 14.50 55.60
N ARG A 17 -46.77 14.40 54.26
CA ARG A 17 -46.78 13.12 53.52
C ARG A 17 -45.37 12.69 53.07
N THR A 18 -44.45 12.57 54.03
CA THR A 18 -43.03 12.23 53.78
C THR A 18 -42.84 10.91 53.01
N SER A 19 -43.62 9.87 53.31
CA SER A 19 -43.58 8.59 52.56
C SER A 19 -43.96 8.73 51.09
N LYS A 20 -44.93 9.59 50.75
CA LYS A 20 -45.29 9.87 49.36
C LYS A 20 -44.22 10.71 48.67
N TYR A 21 -43.65 11.70 49.36
CA TYR A 21 -42.55 12.51 48.85
C TYR A 21 -41.34 11.66 48.39
N PHE A 22 -40.90 10.68 49.19
CA PHE A 22 -39.80 9.79 48.80
C PHE A 22 -40.11 8.98 47.53
N LYS A 23 -41.33 8.46 47.40
CA LYS A 23 -41.75 7.72 46.18
C LYS A 23 -41.70 8.62 44.92
N TYR A 24 -42.15 9.86 45.03
CA TYR A 24 -42.09 10.81 43.91
C TYR A 24 -40.66 11.27 43.58
N ALA A 25 -39.81 11.48 44.59
CA ALA A 25 -38.41 11.85 44.38
C ALA A 25 -37.61 10.74 43.69
N ILE A 26 -37.85 9.48 44.06
CA ILE A 26 -37.26 8.30 43.39
C ILE A 26 -37.75 8.21 41.94
N GLY A 27 -39.05 8.41 41.69
CA GLY A 27 -39.61 8.41 40.33
C GLY A 27 -38.98 9.48 39.43
N GLU A 28 -38.71 10.68 39.95
CA GLU A 28 -38.02 11.75 39.22
C GLU A 28 -36.57 11.40 38.89
N ILE A 29 -35.83 10.82 39.84
CA ILE A 29 -34.46 10.34 39.59
C ILE A 29 -34.45 9.26 38.50
N VAL A 30 -35.36 8.28 38.58
CA VAL A 30 -35.49 7.22 37.57
C VAL A 30 -35.80 7.80 36.19
N LEU A 31 -36.72 8.76 36.09
CA LEU A 31 -37.03 9.45 34.82
C LEU A 31 -35.82 10.21 34.25
N VAL A 32 -35.07 10.92 35.10
CA VAL A 32 -33.85 11.62 34.69
C VAL A 32 -32.79 10.64 34.20
N VAL A 33 -32.58 9.54 34.93
CA VAL A 33 -31.63 8.48 34.56
C VAL A 33 -32.01 7.86 33.22
N ILE A 34 -33.29 7.53 33.00
CA ILE A 34 -33.78 7.02 31.71
C ILE A 34 -33.51 8.03 30.59
N GLY A 35 -33.76 9.32 30.83
CA GLY A 35 -33.48 10.39 29.87
C GLY A 35 -32.00 10.46 29.48
N ILE A 36 -31.09 10.39 30.46
CA ILE A 36 -29.64 10.37 30.23
C ILE A 36 -29.23 9.12 29.45
N LEU A 37 -29.73 7.94 29.84
CA LEU A 37 -29.41 6.68 29.17
C LEU A 37 -29.86 6.69 27.71
N ILE A 38 -31.06 7.18 27.41
CA ILE A 38 -31.55 7.33 26.03
C ILE A 38 -30.66 8.30 25.24
N ALA A 39 -30.31 9.46 25.83
CA ALA A 39 -29.43 10.42 25.17
C ALA A 39 -28.05 9.81 24.84
N LEU A 40 -27.47 9.06 25.78
CA LEU A 40 -26.18 8.40 25.61
C LEU A 40 -26.26 7.26 24.57
N GLN A 41 -27.35 6.50 24.56
CA GLN A 41 -27.61 5.47 23.54
C GLN A 41 -27.75 6.08 22.14
N ILE A 42 -28.49 7.19 21.99
CA ILE A 42 -28.63 7.88 20.70
C ILE A 42 -27.26 8.40 20.20
N ASN A 43 -26.45 8.98 21.08
CA ASN A 43 -25.10 9.44 20.71
C ASN A 43 -24.22 8.28 20.27
N THR A 44 -24.17 7.20 21.06
CA THR A 44 -23.38 6.00 20.76
C THR A 44 -23.81 5.35 19.44
N TRP A 45 -25.12 5.29 19.18
CA TRP A 45 -25.64 4.76 17.91
C TRP A 45 -25.22 5.62 16.71
N ASN A 46 -25.27 6.95 16.84
CA ASN A 46 -24.82 7.85 15.77
C ASN A 46 -23.32 7.75 15.52
N GLU A 47 -22.50 7.63 16.57
CA GLU A 47 -21.05 7.41 16.46
C GLU A 47 -20.75 6.08 15.77
N ASN A 48 -21.36 4.98 16.21
CA ASN A 48 -21.20 3.67 15.57
C ASN A 48 -21.60 3.70 14.09
N ARG A 49 -22.67 4.41 13.73
CA ARG A 49 -23.09 4.61 12.33
C ARG A 49 -22.02 5.34 11.53
N LYS A 50 -21.43 6.42 12.08
CA LYS A 50 -20.36 7.16 11.41
C LYS A 50 -19.10 6.30 11.23
N HIS A 51 -18.71 5.53 12.25
CA HIS A 51 -17.58 4.61 12.16
C HIS A 51 -17.79 3.53 11.08
N ALA A 52 -18.98 2.94 11.01
CA ALA A 52 -19.31 1.94 9.98
C ALA A 52 -19.28 2.53 8.56
N LEU A 53 -19.73 3.78 8.37
CA LEU A 53 -19.64 4.47 7.09
C LEU A 53 -18.19 4.78 6.69
N ALA A 54 -17.37 5.24 7.64
CA ALA A 54 -15.95 5.50 7.43
C ALA A 54 -15.19 4.21 7.06
N GLU A 55 -15.45 3.10 7.77
CA GLU A 55 -14.86 1.78 7.48
C GLU A 55 -15.22 1.31 6.06
N LYS A 56 -16.48 1.48 5.64
CA LYS A 56 -16.92 1.11 4.29
C LYS A 56 -16.24 1.93 3.21
N GLU A 57 -16.15 3.25 3.37
CA GLU A 57 -15.47 4.12 2.40
C GLU A 57 -13.95 3.87 2.39
N PHE A 58 -13.36 3.54 3.53
CA PHE A 58 -11.96 3.12 3.63
C PHE A 58 -11.71 1.85 2.80
N PHE A 59 -12.47 0.77 3.01
CA PHE A 59 -12.27 -0.47 2.25
C PHE A 59 -12.53 -0.32 0.76
N LYS A 60 -13.51 0.50 0.36
CA LYS A 60 -13.74 0.86 -1.03
C LYS A 60 -12.53 1.59 -1.64
N SER A 61 -11.96 2.54 -0.90
CA SER A 61 -10.79 3.31 -1.33
C SER A 61 -9.55 2.42 -1.43
N ILE A 62 -9.29 1.60 -0.42
CA ILE A 62 -8.19 0.61 -0.44
C ILE A 62 -8.35 -0.37 -1.59
N THR A 63 -9.56 -0.86 -1.86
CA THR A 63 -9.81 -1.76 -3.00
C THR A 63 -9.43 -1.10 -4.33
N LYS A 64 -9.75 0.19 -4.50
CA LYS A 64 -9.36 0.95 -5.68
C LYS A 64 -7.84 1.12 -5.77
N ASP A 65 -7.20 1.51 -4.67
CA ASP A 65 -5.74 1.72 -4.60
C ASP A 65 -4.99 0.42 -4.93
N LEU A 66 -5.38 -0.71 -4.33
CA LEU A 66 -4.78 -2.03 -4.57
C LEU A 66 -4.93 -2.50 -6.03
N ASN A 67 -6.06 -2.22 -6.68
CA ASN A 67 -6.23 -2.52 -8.10
C ASN A 67 -5.31 -1.68 -8.98
N GLN A 68 -5.10 -0.40 -8.64
CA GLN A 68 -4.14 0.45 -9.34
C GLN A 68 -2.70 -0.03 -9.13
N ASP A 69 -2.38 -0.48 -7.91
CA ASP A 69 -1.07 -1.05 -7.58
C ASP A 69 -0.80 -2.31 -8.41
N LEU A 70 -1.78 -3.21 -8.58
CA LEU A 70 -1.65 -4.39 -9.46
C LEU A 70 -1.36 -4.02 -10.91
N ILE A 71 -2.06 -3.01 -11.44
CA ILE A 71 -1.83 -2.52 -12.81
C ILE A 71 -0.39 -2.00 -12.94
N PHE A 72 0.08 -1.26 -11.94
CA PHE A 72 1.44 -0.73 -11.96
C PHE A 72 2.50 -1.84 -11.86
N ILE A 73 2.33 -2.81 -10.96
CA ILE A 73 3.20 -3.98 -10.83
C ILE A 73 3.36 -4.68 -12.20
N LYS A 74 2.24 -4.95 -12.88
CA LYS A 74 2.23 -5.59 -14.21
C LYS A 74 2.97 -4.77 -15.27
N HIS A 75 2.81 -3.46 -15.26
CA HIS A 75 3.58 -2.59 -16.15
C HIS A 75 5.08 -2.65 -15.87
N VAL A 76 5.50 -2.69 -14.60
CA VAL A 76 6.92 -2.82 -14.24
C VAL A 76 7.47 -4.18 -14.70
N GLN A 77 6.79 -5.28 -14.41
CA GLN A 77 7.18 -6.64 -14.85
C GLN A 77 7.28 -6.70 -16.39
N ALA A 78 6.27 -6.19 -17.11
CA ALA A 78 6.26 -6.21 -18.57
C ALA A 78 7.43 -5.41 -19.18
N SER A 79 7.81 -4.28 -18.56
CA SER A 79 8.94 -3.46 -19.03
C SER A 79 10.31 -4.04 -18.70
N THR A 80 10.43 -4.85 -17.65
CA THR A 80 11.71 -5.41 -17.18
C THR A 80 12.01 -6.80 -17.76
N LYS A 81 10.98 -7.58 -18.11
CA LYS A 81 11.11 -8.91 -18.71
C LYS A 81 12.05 -8.96 -19.92
N PRO A 82 11.96 -8.06 -20.93
CA PRO A 82 12.87 -8.09 -22.08
C PRO A 82 14.35 -7.90 -21.70
N LYS A 83 14.65 -7.08 -20.67
CA LYS A 83 16.04 -6.91 -20.19
C LYS A 83 16.58 -8.20 -19.58
N ILE A 84 15.78 -8.87 -18.74
CA ILE A 84 16.15 -10.13 -18.10
C ILE A 84 16.42 -11.20 -19.16
N GLU A 85 15.51 -11.34 -20.13
CA GLU A 85 15.67 -12.29 -21.24
C GLU A 85 16.89 -11.97 -22.11
N ALA A 86 17.12 -10.69 -22.42
CA ALA A 86 18.29 -10.27 -23.19
C ALA A 86 19.60 -10.64 -22.50
N TYR A 87 19.73 -10.36 -21.19
CA TYR A 87 20.92 -10.73 -20.44
C TYR A 87 21.13 -12.25 -20.38
N ASN A 88 20.06 -13.02 -20.15
CA ASN A 88 20.16 -14.48 -20.13
C ASN A 88 20.70 -15.03 -21.46
N LEU A 89 20.25 -14.50 -22.60
CA LEU A 89 20.75 -14.88 -23.92
C LEU A 89 22.22 -14.49 -24.10
N LEU A 90 22.57 -13.24 -23.75
CA LEU A 90 23.94 -12.74 -23.82
C LEU A 90 24.91 -13.61 -23.01
N ASN A 91 24.53 -13.94 -21.77
CA ASN A 91 25.38 -14.67 -20.83
C ASN A 91 25.47 -16.18 -21.14
N ASN A 92 24.40 -16.80 -21.66
CA ASN A 92 24.37 -18.25 -21.85
C ASN A 92 24.75 -18.68 -23.27
N LYS A 93 24.34 -17.91 -24.28
CA LYS A 93 24.57 -18.26 -25.70
C LYS A 93 25.79 -17.55 -26.29
N PHE A 94 26.09 -16.34 -25.81
CA PHE A 94 27.05 -15.45 -26.47
C PHE A 94 28.23 -15.02 -25.58
N LEU A 95 28.53 -15.74 -24.50
CA LEU A 95 29.44 -15.32 -23.41
C LEU A 95 30.81 -14.77 -23.87
N LYS A 96 31.38 -15.30 -24.96
CA LYS A 96 32.70 -14.90 -25.51
C LYS A 96 32.74 -14.96 -27.04
N ASP A 97 31.63 -14.65 -27.69
CA ASP A 97 31.47 -14.85 -29.13
C ASP A 97 30.97 -13.57 -29.83
N TYR A 98 31.49 -12.42 -29.41
CA TYR A 98 31.07 -11.11 -29.88
C TYR A 98 31.33 -10.94 -31.38
N ASP A 99 32.56 -11.21 -31.81
CA ASP A 99 32.99 -10.92 -33.18
C ASP A 99 32.19 -11.72 -34.22
N ASN A 100 31.79 -12.96 -33.90
CA ASN A 100 31.01 -13.82 -34.81
C ASN A 100 29.50 -13.52 -34.79
N ASN A 101 28.97 -12.88 -33.75
CA ASN A 101 27.53 -12.65 -33.58
C ASN A 101 27.17 -11.18 -33.33
N LYS A 102 28.03 -10.26 -33.79
CA LYS A 102 27.94 -8.83 -33.51
C LYS A 102 26.52 -8.26 -33.61
N THR A 103 25.83 -8.49 -34.72
CA THR A 103 24.48 -7.94 -34.95
C THR A 103 23.45 -8.41 -33.92
N GLN A 104 23.50 -9.68 -33.54
CA GLN A 104 22.58 -10.26 -32.56
C GLN A 104 22.88 -9.73 -31.16
N ILE A 105 24.16 -9.68 -30.79
CA ILE A 105 24.60 -9.18 -29.49
C ILE A 105 24.29 -7.70 -29.35
N ASP A 106 24.56 -6.87 -30.37
CA ASP A 106 24.22 -5.46 -30.38
C ASP A 106 22.74 -5.22 -30.13
N SER A 107 21.89 -6.06 -30.75
CA SER A 107 20.43 -5.98 -30.59
C SER A 107 20.00 -6.30 -29.15
N LEU A 108 20.58 -7.34 -28.55
CA LEU A 108 20.32 -7.72 -27.15
C LEU A 108 20.87 -6.69 -26.15
N MET A 109 22.08 -6.17 -26.40
CA MET A 109 22.69 -5.11 -25.62
C MET A 109 21.86 -3.82 -25.70
N ALA A 110 21.30 -3.49 -26.87
CA ALA A 110 20.40 -2.36 -27.04
C ALA A 110 19.09 -2.55 -26.25
N ILE A 111 18.49 -3.74 -26.26
CA ILE A 111 17.32 -4.05 -25.41
C ILE A 111 17.63 -3.77 -23.95
N TYR A 112 18.81 -4.17 -23.46
CA TYR A 112 19.18 -3.97 -22.07
C TYR A 112 19.51 -2.51 -21.75
N LEU A 113 20.40 -1.89 -22.54
CA LEU A 113 21.02 -0.60 -22.24
C LEU A 113 20.24 0.60 -22.78
N PHE A 114 19.43 0.47 -23.82
CA PHE A 114 18.74 1.64 -24.41
C PHE A 114 17.29 1.78 -23.94
N SER A 115 16.75 0.77 -23.27
CA SER A 115 15.45 0.85 -22.60
C SER A 115 15.57 1.55 -21.24
N GLY A 116 14.59 2.37 -20.89
CA GLY A 116 14.50 2.97 -19.55
C GLY A 116 14.26 1.93 -18.45
N GLN A 117 14.19 2.39 -17.22
CA GLN A 117 13.80 1.57 -16.07
C GLN A 117 12.74 2.28 -15.26
N ARG A 118 11.82 1.51 -14.69
CA ARG A 118 10.81 1.98 -13.73
C ARG A 118 10.71 0.99 -12.60
N THR A 119 10.48 1.52 -11.41
CA THR A 119 10.24 0.77 -10.18
C THR A 119 8.87 1.14 -9.61
N PHE A 120 8.37 0.31 -8.71
CA PHE A 120 7.02 0.38 -8.17
C PHE A 120 6.96 1.39 -7.02
N TYR A 121 5.88 2.16 -7.00
CA TYR A 121 5.51 3.05 -5.91
C TYR A 121 4.01 2.90 -5.64
N PRO A 122 3.62 2.59 -4.39
CA PRO A 122 2.23 2.27 -4.07
C PRO A 122 1.34 3.52 -3.98
N VAL A 123 0.10 3.37 -4.44
CA VAL A 123 -0.98 4.30 -4.16
C VAL A 123 -1.38 4.13 -2.69
N SER A 124 -1.01 5.10 -1.86
CA SER A 124 -1.10 5.01 -0.40
C SER A 124 -1.94 6.11 0.26
N GLY A 125 -2.69 6.87 -0.53
CA GLY A 125 -3.46 8.02 -0.06
C GLY A 125 -4.51 7.64 0.99
N ALA A 126 -5.35 6.64 0.67
CA ALA A 126 -6.40 6.19 1.59
C ALA A 126 -5.81 5.60 2.89
N PHE A 127 -4.78 4.76 2.76
CA PHE A 127 -4.09 4.17 3.91
C PHE A 127 -3.48 5.23 4.82
N LYS A 128 -2.74 6.19 4.27
CA LYS A 128 -2.09 7.26 5.06
C LYS A 128 -3.11 8.14 5.77
N SER A 129 -4.20 8.50 5.11
CA SER A 129 -5.27 9.30 5.73
C SER A 129 -5.91 8.57 6.92
N ALA A 130 -6.27 7.29 6.76
CA ALA A 130 -6.88 6.50 7.83
C ALA A 130 -5.92 6.25 9.01
N LEU A 131 -4.63 6.07 8.73
CA LEU A 131 -3.59 5.91 9.75
C LEU A 131 -3.38 7.22 10.52
N ALA A 132 -3.26 8.36 9.82
CA ALA A 132 -3.06 9.67 10.44
C ALA A 132 -4.27 10.13 11.27
N GLY A 133 -5.49 9.80 10.84
CA GLY A 133 -6.72 10.09 11.58
C GLY A 133 -6.97 9.15 12.76
N ASN A 134 -6.14 8.13 12.98
CA ASN A 134 -6.32 7.07 13.98
C ASN A 134 -7.64 6.27 13.83
N GLU A 135 -8.38 6.47 12.73
CA GLU A 135 -9.66 5.83 12.45
C GLU A 135 -9.50 4.32 12.26
N ILE A 136 -8.35 3.91 11.71
CA ILE A 136 -8.03 2.51 11.41
C ILE A 136 -8.12 1.59 12.65
N ASN A 137 -7.90 2.16 13.84
CA ASN A 137 -7.99 1.45 15.11
C ASN A 137 -9.43 1.23 15.57
N THR A 138 -10.41 1.95 15.01
CA THR A 138 -11.84 1.81 15.34
C THR A 138 -12.58 0.81 14.47
N TYR A 139 -12.03 0.47 13.29
CA TYR A 139 -12.65 -0.42 12.32
C TYR A 139 -12.84 -1.85 12.84
N SER A 140 -13.97 -2.46 12.51
CA SER A 140 -14.41 -3.76 13.04
C SER A 140 -13.59 -4.94 12.51
N GLN A 141 -13.18 -4.92 11.25
CA GLN A 141 -12.49 -6.04 10.60
C GLN A 141 -10.98 -6.11 10.91
N LYS A 142 -10.63 -6.35 12.19
CA LYS A 142 -9.25 -6.29 12.71
C LYS A 142 -8.23 -7.11 11.91
N ASN A 143 -8.57 -8.31 11.48
CA ASN A 143 -7.66 -9.17 10.70
C ASN A 143 -7.32 -8.55 9.34
N ILE A 144 -8.32 -8.05 8.61
CA ILE A 144 -8.11 -7.43 7.30
C ILE A 144 -7.31 -6.14 7.45
N ILE A 145 -7.60 -5.35 8.48
CA ILE A 145 -6.83 -4.15 8.83
C ILE A 145 -5.36 -4.48 9.12
N GLN A 146 -5.07 -5.50 9.92
CA GLN A 146 -3.69 -5.92 10.18
C GLN A 146 -2.96 -6.34 8.90
N ASN A 147 -3.64 -7.02 7.97
CA ASN A 147 -3.06 -7.37 6.67
C ASN A 147 -2.78 -6.12 5.81
N ILE A 148 -3.69 -5.14 5.80
CA ILE A 148 -3.48 -3.85 5.10
C ILE A 148 -2.29 -3.11 5.72
N ILE A 149 -2.21 -3.02 7.05
CA ILE A 149 -1.10 -2.37 7.76
C ILE A 149 0.23 -3.07 7.44
N LYS A 150 0.25 -4.41 7.42
CA LYS A 150 1.45 -5.17 7.05
C LYS A 150 1.88 -4.90 5.61
N LEU A 151 0.94 -4.94 4.67
CA LEU A 151 1.20 -4.69 3.25
C LEU A 151 1.80 -3.30 3.04
N TYR A 152 1.12 -2.25 3.50
CA TYR A 152 1.57 -0.87 3.28
C TYR A 152 2.75 -0.47 4.16
N GLY A 153 2.79 -0.93 5.41
CA GLY A 153 3.79 -0.53 6.40
C GLY A 153 5.09 -1.34 6.34
N SER A 154 5.07 -2.53 5.74
CA SER A 154 6.26 -3.39 5.65
C SER A 154 6.57 -3.80 4.22
N ASN A 155 5.66 -4.52 3.56
CA ASN A 155 5.97 -5.19 2.29
C ASN A 155 6.20 -4.18 1.16
N TYR A 156 5.31 -3.20 1.02
CA TYR A 156 5.49 -2.09 0.06
C TYR A 156 6.69 -1.22 0.39
N GLY A 157 6.97 -0.97 1.68
CA GLY A 157 8.19 -0.24 2.08
C GLY A 157 9.46 -0.95 1.60
N ARG A 158 9.56 -2.26 1.86
CA ARG A 158 10.67 -3.09 1.40
C ARG A 158 10.78 -3.14 -0.12
N LEU A 159 9.65 -3.24 -0.82
CA LEU A 159 9.61 -3.24 -2.27
C LEU A 159 10.14 -1.92 -2.85
N VAL A 160 9.70 -0.78 -2.30
CA VAL A 160 10.19 0.56 -2.70
C VAL A 160 11.69 0.70 -2.45
N ASP A 161 12.18 0.28 -1.29
CA ASP A 161 13.61 0.36 -0.97
C ASP A 161 14.46 -0.52 -1.90
N ASN A 162 13.99 -1.72 -2.22
CA ASN A 162 14.65 -2.57 -3.21
C ASN A 162 14.61 -1.94 -4.62
N GLY A 163 13.51 -1.27 -4.97
CA GLY A 163 13.40 -0.49 -6.19
C GLY A 163 14.45 0.62 -6.28
N LYS A 164 14.69 1.37 -5.19
CA LYS A 164 15.75 2.39 -5.17
C LYS A 164 17.14 1.80 -5.46
N ILE A 165 17.44 0.60 -4.93
CA ILE A 165 18.71 -0.08 -5.20
C ILE A 165 18.81 -0.46 -6.69
N VAL A 166 17.73 -0.98 -7.26
CA VAL A 166 17.63 -1.32 -8.70
C VAL A 166 17.87 -0.07 -9.56
N ASP A 167 17.27 1.06 -9.22
CA ASP A 167 17.43 2.34 -9.92
C ASP A 167 18.84 2.92 -9.78
N ASP A 168 19.45 2.85 -8.59
CA ASP A 168 20.84 3.30 -8.38
C ASP A 168 21.83 2.47 -9.22
N ARG A 169 21.68 1.14 -9.22
CA ARG A 169 22.51 0.28 -10.07
C ARG A 169 22.32 0.57 -11.55
N TRP A 170 21.09 0.82 -11.97
CA TRP A 170 20.80 1.20 -13.35
C TRP A 170 21.41 2.55 -13.73
N SER A 171 21.40 3.52 -12.82
CA SER A 171 22.03 4.83 -13.01
C SER A 171 23.54 4.67 -13.26
N LYS A 172 24.23 3.95 -12.36
CA LYS A 172 25.67 3.64 -12.49
C LYS A 172 25.99 2.88 -13.78
N LEU A 173 25.16 1.90 -14.13
CA LEU A 173 25.31 1.15 -15.38
C LEU A 173 25.15 2.05 -16.61
N SER A 174 24.18 2.95 -16.56
CA SER A 174 23.89 3.89 -17.65
C SER A 174 25.01 4.90 -17.84
N GLU A 175 25.64 5.33 -16.75
CA GLU A 175 26.81 6.20 -16.74
C GLU A 175 28.00 5.50 -17.41
N ASN A 176 28.30 4.25 -17.03
CA ASN A 176 29.39 3.46 -17.61
C ASN A 176 29.27 3.30 -19.13
N TYR A 177 28.04 3.28 -19.67
CA TYR A 177 27.77 3.10 -21.11
C TYR A 177 27.17 4.33 -21.78
N ILE A 178 27.34 5.52 -21.20
CA ILE A 178 26.69 6.75 -21.69
C ILE A 178 27.08 7.06 -23.14
N HIS A 179 28.32 6.77 -23.53
CA HIS A 179 28.78 6.94 -24.90
C HIS A 179 27.95 6.06 -25.86
N ASN A 180 27.92 4.75 -25.63
CA ASN A 180 27.16 3.79 -26.45
C ASN A 180 25.67 4.14 -26.51
N ARG A 181 25.09 4.58 -25.39
CA ARG A 181 23.70 5.06 -25.32
C ARG A 181 23.46 6.30 -26.16
N ARG A 182 24.36 7.28 -26.12
CA ARG A 182 24.25 8.53 -26.87
C ARG A 182 24.34 8.29 -28.38
N ILE A 183 25.27 7.44 -28.82
CA ILE A 183 25.46 7.14 -30.25
C ILE A 183 24.61 5.97 -30.76
N LYS A 184 23.87 5.29 -29.86
CA LYS A 184 23.06 4.09 -30.14
C LYS A 184 23.85 2.99 -30.88
N SER A 185 25.09 2.74 -30.46
CA SER A 185 26.00 1.83 -31.16
C SER A 185 27.04 1.21 -30.23
N PHE A 186 27.52 0.01 -30.62
CA PHE A 186 28.58 -0.76 -29.95
C PHE A 186 29.80 -1.00 -30.87
N ASN A 187 30.05 -0.10 -31.84
CA ASN A 187 31.08 -0.29 -32.87
C ASN A 187 32.52 -0.44 -32.35
N ASN A 188 32.82 -0.03 -31.11
CA ASN A 188 34.16 -0.13 -30.50
C ASN A 188 34.30 -1.30 -29.51
N VAL A 189 33.35 -2.25 -29.54
CA VAL A 189 33.36 -3.43 -28.66
C VAL A 189 34.11 -4.58 -29.34
N ASN A 190 34.89 -5.32 -28.56
CA ASN A 190 35.57 -6.57 -28.94
C ASN A 190 35.28 -7.62 -27.85
N ASN A 191 35.75 -8.86 -28.03
CA ASN A 191 35.50 -9.93 -27.05
C ASN A 191 35.92 -9.59 -25.60
N ALA A 192 37.03 -8.88 -25.42
CA ALA A 192 37.52 -8.49 -24.09
C ALA A 192 36.61 -7.44 -23.44
N SER A 193 36.32 -6.34 -24.15
CA SER A 193 35.44 -5.29 -23.64
C SER A 193 33.99 -5.78 -23.48
N TYR A 194 33.53 -6.68 -24.34
CA TYR A 194 32.23 -7.34 -24.21
C TYR A 194 32.12 -8.16 -22.92
N THR A 195 33.16 -8.89 -22.53
CA THR A 195 33.16 -9.64 -21.25
C THR A 195 32.99 -8.69 -20.06
N THR A 196 33.74 -7.58 -20.04
CA THR A 196 33.57 -6.53 -19.03
C THR A 196 32.16 -5.92 -19.07
N MET A 197 31.56 -5.82 -20.26
CA MET A 197 30.17 -5.38 -20.40
C MET A 197 29.21 -6.33 -19.71
N LEU A 198 29.36 -7.63 -19.90
CA LEU A 198 28.54 -8.64 -19.23
C LEU A 198 28.68 -8.60 -17.71
N ASP A 199 29.88 -8.39 -17.16
CA ASP A 199 30.08 -8.26 -15.72
C ASP A 199 29.32 -7.06 -15.14
N ASN A 200 29.40 -5.91 -15.82
CA ASN A 200 28.66 -4.72 -15.44
C ASN A 200 27.14 -4.91 -15.56
N LEU A 201 26.66 -5.59 -16.62
CA LEU A 201 25.26 -5.96 -16.76
C LEU A 201 24.81 -6.91 -15.65
N TYR A 202 25.64 -7.90 -15.29
CA TYR A 202 25.35 -8.89 -14.26
C TYR A 202 25.07 -8.23 -12.91
N PHE A 203 25.87 -7.22 -12.56
CA PHE A 203 25.70 -6.46 -11.32
C PHE A 203 24.30 -5.84 -11.19
N HIS A 204 23.75 -5.30 -12.27
CA HIS A 204 22.38 -4.81 -12.31
C HIS A 204 21.36 -5.95 -12.41
N TYR A 205 21.60 -6.93 -13.27
CA TYR A 205 20.70 -8.05 -13.55
C TYR A 205 20.29 -8.83 -12.30
N ILE A 206 21.22 -9.18 -11.41
CA ILE A 206 20.88 -9.96 -10.20
C ILE A 206 19.85 -9.21 -9.36
N GLN A 207 20.06 -7.91 -9.17
CA GLN A 207 19.17 -7.08 -8.37
C GLN A 207 17.82 -6.92 -9.05
N LEU A 208 17.80 -6.70 -10.37
CA LEU A 208 16.57 -6.60 -11.16
C LEU A 208 15.75 -7.89 -11.12
N ASN A 209 16.41 -9.05 -11.21
CA ASN A 209 15.76 -10.36 -11.16
C ASN A 209 15.18 -10.64 -9.77
N TRP A 210 15.94 -10.34 -8.71
CA TRP A 210 15.45 -10.46 -7.34
C TRP A 210 14.26 -9.53 -7.07
N TYR A 211 14.34 -8.28 -7.54
CA TYR A 211 13.25 -7.32 -7.42
C TYR A 211 11.97 -7.78 -8.14
N ASN A 212 12.09 -8.36 -9.33
CA ASN A 212 10.95 -8.95 -10.03
C ASN A 212 10.29 -10.09 -9.26
N LYS A 213 11.08 -10.96 -8.61
CA LYS A 213 10.52 -12.01 -7.75
C LYS A 213 9.71 -11.43 -6.59
N ILE A 214 10.17 -10.34 -5.98
CA ILE A 214 9.42 -9.66 -4.90
C ILE A 214 8.15 -9.00 -5.44
N LEU A 215 8.17 -8.48 -6.66
CA LEU A 215 6.95 -7.98 -7.33
C LEU A 215 5.92 -9.10 -7.50
N ASP A 216 6.33 -10.30 -7.93
CA ASP A 216 5.45 -11.46 -8.06
C ASP A 216 4.83 -11.86 -6.72
N GLU A 217 5.64 -11.93 -5.66
CA GLU A 217 5.18 -12.23 -4.30
C GLU A 217 4.18 -11.17 -3.79
N THR A 218 4.46 -9.90 -4.09
CA THR A 218 3.59 -8.76 -3.75
C THR A 218 2.27 -8.82 -4.52
N GLU A 219 2.30 -9.16 -5.80
CA GLU A 219 1.09 -9.34 -6.63
C GLU A 219 0.16 -10.41 -6.02
N ILE A 220 0.72 -11.54 -5.58
CA ILE A 220 -0.02 -12.62 -4.94
C ILE A 220 -0.67 -12.14 -3.63
N GLU A 221 0.06 -11.38 -2.82
CA GLU A 221 -0.45 -10.85 -1.56
C GLU A 221 -1.58 -9.85 -1.76
N VAL A 222 -1.42 -8.92 -2.71
CA VAL A 222 -2.45 -7.93 -3.05
C VAL A 222 -3.71 -8.63 -3.55
N ASN A 223 -3.59 -9.61 -4.44
CA ASN A 223 -4.73 -10.40 -4.91
C ASN A 223 -5.41 -11.17 -3.76
N ARG A 224 -4.64 -11.72 -2.82
CA ARG A 224 -5.20 -12.40 -1.63
C ARG A 224 -5.98 -11.42 -0.75
N LEU A 225 -5.49 -10.20 -0.59
CA LEU A 225 -6.14 -9.16 0.20
C LEU A 225 -7.42 -8.66 -0.48
N LEU A 226 -7.39 -8.42 -1.80
CA LEU A 226 -8.57 -8.04 -2.58
C LEU A 226 -9.71 -9.06 -2.45
N LYS A 227 -9.40 -10.36 -2.48
CA LYS A 227 -10.41 -11.42 -2.25
C LYS A 227 -11.08 -11.36 -0.88
N LYS A 228 -10.42 -10.80 0.13
CA LYS A 228 -11.00 -10.61 1.48
C LYS A 228 -11.84 -9.35 1.59
N LEU A 229 -11.72 -8.42 0.64
CA LEU A 229 -12.42 -7.13 0.62
C LEU A 229 -13.71 -7.17 -0.23
N GLN A 230 -13.96 -8.28 -0.95
CA GLN A 230 -15.19 -8.57 -1.69
C GLN A 230 -16.25 -9.17 -0.76
#